data_AF-A0A9D5KA53-F1
#
_entry.id   AF-A0A9D5KA53-F1
#
_cell.length_a   1.000
_cell.length_b   1.000
_cell.length_c   1.000
_cell.angle_alpha   90.00
_cell.angle_beta   90.00
_cell.angle_gamma   90.00
#
_symmetry.space_group_name_H-M   'P 1'
#
loop_
_entity.id
_entity.type
_entity.pdbx_description
1 polymer ?
#
loop_
_entity_poly.entity_id
_entity_poly.type
_entity_poly.pdbx_seq_one_letter_code
_entity_poly.pdbx_strand_id
1 'polypeptide(L)'
;PLDPMTEAGMVRVYKEEWRADSKDQKPVKAGVKVAVTGIDGVHLVVAPIIGQVAEVVERIDPTSGKGKVRIYDITWRAKSSDNESLKTGRKVKIVDASGTYMIVKLKEE
;
A
#
# COMPACT_ATOMS: atom_id res chain seq x y z
N PRO A 1 -2.67 31.37 -20.99
CA PRO A 1 -1.64 30.85 -20.05
C PRO A 1 -2.25 29.71 -19.22
N LEU A 2 -1.80 28.48 -19.46
CA LEU A 2 -2.20 27.34 -18.64
C LEU A 2 -1.32 27.38 -17.39
N ASP A 3 -1.90 27.63 -16.22
CA ASP A 3 -1.20 27.50 -14.94
C ASP A 3 -1.16 26.02 -14.55
N PRO A 4 0.01 25.37 -14.46
CA PRO A 4 0.12 24.07 -13.81
C PRO A 4 0.47 24.33 -12.34
N MET A 5 -0.49 24.78 -11.54
CA MET A 5 -0.38 24.63 -10.09
C MET A 5 -0.76 23.20 -9.73
N THR A 6 0.22 22.30 -9.72
CA THR A 6 0.19 21.17 -8.80
C THR A 6 1.62 20.66 -8.65
N GLU A 7 2.14 20.72 -7.42
CA GLU A 7 3.41 20.15 -7.03
C GLU A 7 3.35 18.61 -7.13
N ALA A 8 3.33 18.08 -8.35
CA ALA A 8 3.32 16.64 -8.58
C ALA A 8 4.62 16.05 -8.04
N GLY A 9 4.49 15.04 -7.19
CA GLY A 9 5.61 14.29 -6.66
C GLY A 9 6.15 13.32 -7.71
N MET A 10 7.33 12.76 -7.44
CA MET A 10 7.89 11.65 -8.21
C MET A 10 7.84 10.37 -7.37
N VAL A 11 7.41 9.28 -7.99
CA VAL A 11 7.48 7.93 -7.40
C VAL A 11 8.34 7.03 -8.26
N ARG A 12 9.07 6.12 -7.61
CA ARG A 12 9.84 5.09 -8.30
C ARG A 12 9.04 3.80 -8.36
N VAL A 13 8.80 3.32 -9.57
CA VAL A 13 8.18 2.02 -9.83
C VAL A 13 9.24 1.15 -10.51
N TYR A 14 9.67 0.09 -9.82
CA TYR A 14 10.85 -0.70 -10.21
C TYR A 14 12.11 0.18 -10.35
N LYS A 15 12.50 0.54 -11.58
CA LYS A 15 13.67 1.36 -11.91
C LYS A 15 13.31 2.67 -12.60
N GLU A 16 12.02 2.93 -12.81
CA GLU A 16 11.53 4.09 -13.54
C GLU A 16 10.91 5.10 -12.58
N GLU A 17 11.04 6.38 -12.92
CA GLU A 17 10.46 7.48 -12.15
C GLU A 17 9.24 8.03 -12.88
N TRP A 18 8.14 8.11 -12.15
CA TRP A 18 6.83 8.51 -12.67
C TRP A 18 6.32 9.71 -11.88
N ARG A 19 5.63 10.62 -12.57
CA ARG A 19 4.87 11.69 -11.90
C ARG A 19 3.70 11.10 -11.15
N ALA A 20 3.40 11.63 -9.98
CA ALA A 20 2.32 11.14 -9.15
C ALA A 20 1.66 12.23 -8.29
N ASP A 21 0.37 12.03 -8.06
CA ASP A 21 -0.47 12.84 -7.19
C ASP A 21 -0.97 11.99 -6.02
N SER A 22 -1.04 12.58 -4.82
CA SER A 22 -1.63 11.87 -3.68
C SER A 22 -3.14 11.75 -3.86
N LYS A 23 -3.69 10.55 -3.64
CA LYS A 23 -5.12 10.25 -3.72
C LYS A 23 -5.99 11.22 -2.89
N ASP A 24 -5.48 11.69 -1.76
CA ASP A 24 -6.19 12.58 -0.83
C ASP A 24 -5.66 14.03 -0.86
N GLN A 25 -4.81 14.37 -1.84
CA GLN A 25 -4.16 15.67 -1.99
C GLN A 25 -3.32 16.10 -0.76
N LYS A 26 -3.00 15.17 0.14
CA LYS A 26 -2.11 15.46 1.27
C LYS A 26 -0.65 15.27 0.88
N PRO A 27 0.27 16.07 1.46
CA PRO A 27 1.70 15.87 1.25
C PRO A 27 2.16 14.48 1.70
N VAL A 28 2.92 13.80 0.84
CA VAL A 28 3.59 12.54 1.16
C VAL A 28 5.09 12.81 1.26
N LYS A 29 5.69 12.46 2.40
CA LYS A 29 7.14 12.64 2.59
C LYS A 29 7.94 11.73 1.65
N ALA A 30 9.06 12.23 1.14
CA ALA A 30 9.99 11.43 0.35
C ALA A 30 10.46 10.18 1.13
N GLY A 31 10.61 9.06 0.41
CA GLY A 31 10.98 7.76 0.99
C GLY A 31 9.83 6.93 1.56
N VAL A 32 8.61 7.48 1.66
CA VAL A 32 7.42 6.73 2.06
C VAL A 32 7.03 5.73 0.96
N LYS A 33 6.80 4.47 1.35
CA LYS A 33 6.24 3.46 0.44
C LYS A 33 4.76 3.78 0.18
N VAL A 34 4.37 3.76 -1.09
CA VAL A 34 3.01 4.05 -1.56
C VAL A 34 2.45 2.90 -2.40
N ALA A 35 1.13 2.80 -2.46
CA ALA A 35 0.43 2.00 -3.47
C ALA A 35 -0.03 2.91 -4.60
N VAL A 36 0.12 2.46 -5.83
CA VAL A 36 -0.57 3.06 -6.98
C VAL A 36 -2.02 2.60 -6.94
N THR A 37 -2.92 3.57 -6.86
CA THR A 37 -4.38 3.36 -6.74
C THR A 37 -5.15 3.71 -8.01
N GLY A 38 -4.49 4.38 -8.96
CA GLY A 38 -5.07 4.75 -10.24
C GLY A 38 -4.04 5.44 -11.14
N ILE A 39 -4.50 5.83 -12.32
CA ILE A 39 -3.74 6.61 -13.31
C ILE A 39 -4.66 7.75 -13.73
N ASP A 40 -4.13 8.98 -13.73
CA ASP A 40 -4.82 10.18 -14.21
C ASP A 40 -3.95 10.88 -15.25
N GLY A 41 -4.37 10.82 -16.51
CA GLY A 41 -3.54 11.27 -17.64
C GLY A 41 -2.19 10.57 -17.67
N VAL A 42 -1.11 11.34 -17.44
CA VAL A 42 0.28 10.84 -17.38
C VAL A 42 0.82 10.72 -15.96
N HIS A 43 -0.02 10.94 -14.94
CA HIS A 43 0.34 10.89 -13.53
C HIS A 43 -0.25 9.62 -12.87
N LEU A 44 0.48 9.06 -11.92
CA LEU A 44 -0.01 7.99 -11.06
C LEU A 44 -0.76 8.58 -9.87
N VAL A 45 -1.89 7.99 -9.49
CA VAL A 45 -2.58 8.35 -8.25
C VAL A 45 -2.10 7.43 -7.15
N VAL A 46 -1.43 7.96 -6.12
CA VAL A 46 -0.76 7.16 -5.08
C VAL A 46 -1.29 7.43 -3.69
N ALA A 47 -1.19 6.43 -2.80
CA ALA A 47 -1.55 6.59 -1.39
C ALA A 47 -0.52 5.90 -0.48
N PRO A 48 -0.15 6.50 0.67
CA PRO A 48 0.68 5.84 1.67
C PRO A 48 0.04 4.54 2.15
N ILE A 49 0.87 3.50 2.33
CA ILE A 49 0.40 2.18 2.77
C ILE A 49 0.82 1.85 4.20
N ILE A 50 1.98 2.33 4.66
CA ILE A 50 2.46 1.99 6.00
C ILE A 50 1.59 2.67 7.07
N GLY A 51 1.20 1.89 8.08
CA GLY A 51 0.32 2.31 9.16
C GLY A 51 -1.17 2.21 8.84
N GLN A 52 -1.54 1.97 7.59
CA GLN A 52 -2.93 1.81 7.18
C GLN A 52 -3.52 0.48 7.66
N VAL A 53 -4.85 0.46 7.78
CA VAL A 53 -5.60 -0.75 8.13
C VAL A 53 -6.04 -1.45 6.86
N ALA A 54 -5.74 -2.73 6.76
CA ALA A 54 -6.18 -3.61 5.69
C ALA A 54 -7.07 -4.72 6.25
N GLU A 55 -7.86 -5.33 5.38
CA GLU A 55 -8.68 -6.50 5.72
C GLU A 55 -8.05 -7.76 5.14
N VAL A 56 -7.95 -8.81 5.94
CA VAL A 56 -7.53 -10.13 5.45
C VAL A 56 -8.64 -10.71 4.59
N VAL A 57 -8.39 -10.91 3.29
CA VAL A 57 -9.36 -11.49 2.35
C VAL A 57 -9.05 -12.96 2.03
N GLU A 58 -7.81 -13.38 2.24
CA GLU A 58 -7.38 -14.78 2.19
C GLU A 58 -6.49 -15.03 3.41
N ARG A 59 -6.77 -16.09 4.18
CA ARG A 59 -6.05 -16.44 5.42
C ARG A 59 -4.54 -16.32 5.21
N ILE A 60 -3.88 -15.59 6.12
CA ILE A 60 -2.42 -15.52 6.15
C ILE A 60 -1.92 -16.71 6.95
N ASP A 61 -1.14 -17.54 6.27
CA ASP A 61 -0.54 -18.75 6.82
C ASP A 61 0.99 -18.60 6.79
N PRO A 62 1.64 -18.48 7.96
CA PRO A 62 3.09 -18.23 8.05
C PRO A 62 3.93 -19.38 7.50
N THR A 63 3.42 -20.62 7.52
CA THR A 63 4.16 -21.81 7.08
C THR A 63 4.17 -21.93 5.56
N SER A 64 3.02 -21.69 4.92
CA SER A 64 2.90 -21.75 3.45
C SER A 64 3.30 -20.45 2.76
N GLY A 65 3.39 -19.33 3.49
CA GLY A 65 3.64 -18.00 2.95
C GLY A 65 2.50 -17.46 2.07
N LYS A 66 1.32 -18.08 2.14
CA LYS A 66 0.10 -17.67 1.45
C LYS A 66 -0.70 -16.69 2.31
N GLY A 67 -1.56 -15.92 1.65
CA GLY A 67 -2.44 -14.96 2.29
C GLY A 67 -2.52 -13.67 1.52
N LYS A 68 -3.65 -12.99 1.66
CA LYS A 68 -3.94 -11.75 0.96
C LYS A 68 -4.68 -10.78 1.87
N VAL A 69 -4.34 -9.50 1.70
CA VAL A 69 -5.05 -8.38 2.33
C VAL A 69 -5.59 -7.45 1.27
N ARG A 70 -6.67 -6.75 1.59
CA ARG A 70 -7.26 -5.71 0.75
C ARG A 70 -7.10 -4.35 1.42
N ILE A 71 -6.57 -3.40 0.65
CA ILE A 71 -6.41 -1.98 1.01
C ILE A 71 -6.68 -1.13 -0.23
N TYR A 72 -7.45 -0.05 -0.09
CA TYR A 72 -7.84 0.84 -1.19
C TYR A 72 -8.41 0.09 -2.41
N ASP A 73 -9.23 -0.93 -2.17
CA ASP A 73 -9.82 -1.83 -3.20
C ASP A 73 -8.80 -2.68 -3.98
N ILE A 74 -7.53 -2.65 -3.62
CA ILE A 74 -6.47 -3.46 -4.21
C ILE A 74 -6.14 -4.62 -3.28
N THR A 75 -6.04 -5.81 -3.86
CA THR A 75 -5.65 -7.03 -3.14
C THR A 75 -4.14 -7.27 -3.28
N TRP A 76 -3.47 -7.41 -2.15
CA TRP A 76 -2.02 -7.64 -2.06
C TRP A 76 -1.73 -8.98 -1.39
N ARG A 77 -0.63 -9.62 -1.77
CA ARG A 77 -0.08 -10.73 -0.99
C ARG A 77 0.39 -10.21 0.36
N ALA A 78 0.26 -11.01 1.42
CA ALA A 78 0.62 -10.58 2.76
C ALA A 78 1.37 -11.66 3.56
N LYS A 79 2.19 -11.21 4.50
CA LYS A 79 2.86 -12.03 5.51
C LYS A 79 2.67 -11.39 6.89
N SER A 80 2.53 -12.22 7.92
CA SER A 80 2.49 -11.73 9.30
C SER A 80 3.89 -11.33 9.76
N SER A 81 4.01 -10.22 10.48
CA SER A 81 5.30 -9.77 11.05
C SER A 81 5.73 -10.59 12.26
N ASP A 82 4.76 -11.17 12.97
CA ASP A 82 4.89 -11.94 14.21
C ASP A 82 4.78 -13.46 13.97
N ASN A 83 4.75 -13.87 12.70
CA ASN A 83 4.58 -15.27 12.31
C ASN A 83 3.26 -15.90 12.81
N GLU A 84 2.24 -15.09 13.11
CA GLU A 84 0.91 -15.57 13.47
C GLU A 84 0.06 -15.91 12.24
N SER A 85 -0.93 -16.80 12.43
CA SER A 85 -1.94 -17.06 11.39
C SER A 85 -3.13 -16.11 11.55
N LEU A 86 -3.42 -15.35 10.49
CA LEU A 86 -4.49 -14.35 10.50
C LEU A 86 -5.66 -14.82 9.64
N LYS A 87 -6.82 -14.98 10.26
CA LYS A 87 -8.05 -15.45 9.59
C LYS A 87 -8.66 -14.36 8.69
N THR A 88 -9.38 -14.78 7.65
CA THR A 88 -10.18 -13.89 6.80
C THR A 88 -11.16 -13.05 7.61
N GLY A 89 -11.38 -11.80 7.19
CA GLY A 89 -12.23 -10.82 7.86
C GLY A 89 -11.54 -10.01 8.96
N ARG A 90 -10.35 -10.43 9.44
CA ARG A 90 -9.60 -9.68 10.44
C ARG A 90 -9.07 -8.37 9.86
N LYS A 91 -9.07 -7.33 10.69
CA LYS A 91 -8.39 -6.05 10.39
C LYS A 91 -6.96 -6.12 10.90
N VAL A 92 -6.03 -5.73 10.05
CA VAL A 92 -4.59 -5.78 10.30
C VAL A 92 -3.97 -4.44 9.98
N LYS A 93 -2.89 -4.09 10.66
CA LYS A 93 -2.11 -2.89 10.37
C LYS A 93 -0.94 -3.26 9.47
N ILE A 94 -0.75 -2.51 8.39
CA ILE A 94 0.44 -2.65 7.54
C ILE A 94 1.62 -2.01 8.27
N VAL A 95 2.66 -2.79 8.52
CA VAL A 95 3.88 -2.32 9.22
C VAL A 95 5.06 -2.15 8.28
N ASP A 96 5.08 -2.88 7.17
CA ASP A 96 6.06 -2.70 6.10
C ASP A 96 5.52 -3.25 4.77
N ALA A 97 6.26 -3.05 3.68
CA ALA A 97 6.06 -3.71 2.39
C ALA A 97 7.40 -4.19 1.83
N SER A 98 7.47 -5.46 1.42
CA SER A 98 8.67 -6.08 0.87
C SER A 98 8.38 -6.70 -0.48
N GLY A 99 8.92 -6.09 -1.54
CA GLY A 99 8.62 -6.44 -2.92
C GLY A 99 7.13 -6.33 -3.21
N THR A 100 6.49 -7.47 -3.41
CA THR A 100 5.05 -7.58 -3.72
C THR A 100 4.22 -8.11 -2.54
N TYR A 101 4.83 -8.20 -1.36
CA TYR A 101 4.17 -8.61 -0.12
C TYR A 101 4.00 -7.41 0.82
N MET A 102 2.82 -7.30 1.41
CA MET A 102 2.57 -6.47 2.59
C MET A 102 3.00 -7.24 3.82
N ILE A 103 3.70 -6.58 4.73
CA ILE A 103 4.01 -7.11 6.05
C ILE A 103 2.99 -6.51 7.02
N VAL A 104 2.24 -7.36 7.71
CA VAL A 104 1.10 -6.93 8.53
C VAL A 104 1.19 -7.51 9.94
N LYS A 105 0.57 -6.82 10.89
CA LYS A 105 0.31 -7.32 12.25
C LYS A 105 -1.15 -7.16 12.59
N LEU A 106 -1.64 -7.93 13.57
CA LEU A 106 -2.99 -7.74 14.07
C LEU A 106 -3.18 -6.29 14.56
N LYS A 107 -4.31 -5.68 14.21
CA LYS A 107 -4.65 -4.36 14.76
C LYS A 107 -5.10 -4.56 16.21
N GLU A 108 -4.33 -4.03 17.16
CA GLU A 108 -4.77 -3.87 18.55
C GLU A 108 -5.95 -2.90 18.57
N GLU A 109 -7.04 -3.26 19.26
CA GLU A 109 -8.26 -2.46 19.37
C GLU A 109 -8.04 -1.16 20.16
#